data_AF-A0A955FEW1-F1
#
_entry.id   AF-A0A955FEW1-F1
#
_cell.length_a   1.000
_cell.length_b   1.000
_cell.length_c   1.000
_cell.angle_alpha   90.00
_cell.angle_beta   90.00
_cell.angle_gamma   90.00
#
_symmetry.space_group_name_H-M   'P 1'
#
loop_
_entity.id
_entity.type
_entity.pdbx_description
1 polymer ?
#
loop_
_entity_poly.entity_id
_entity_poly.type
_entity_poly.pdbx_seq_one_letter_code
_entity_poly.pdbx_strand_id
1 'polypeptide(L)'
;MTKLASMLLERAADNRHGVTFETQMAVKSQSDLKSLYHAGVPSSVLAPWESASGGVSRDQQSARLAAIGESIERYSAATVQLPTFSFESAREHAADILDFSQWPLFTDDQRVSEHFPFGAIYDKPTTYVQVRSFADDRLAFVPQPLVVLRDDFETGLPTSSGLAAAPHARAA
;
A
#
# COMPACT_ATOMS: atom_id res chain seq x y z
N MET A 1 -12.83 -3.07 17.75
CA MET A 1 -12.66 -4.34 17.00
C MET A 1 -13.34 -5.47 17.77
N THR A 2 -14.03 -6.41 17.12
CA THR A 2 -14.65 -7.55 17.82
C THR A 2 -13.59 -8.58 18.21
N LYS A 3 -13.84 -9.40 19.24
CA LYS A 3 -12.90 -10.48 19.64
C LYS A 3 -12.57 -11.44 18.49
N LEU A 4 -13.54 -11.73 17.63
CA LEU A 4 -13.35 -12.58 16.45
C LEU A 4 -12.42 -11.94 15.41
N ALA A 5 -12.62 -10.66 15.11
CA ALA A 5 -11.78 -9.94 14.14
C ALA A 5 -10.32 -9.87 14.61
N SER A 6 -10.09 -9.59 15.90
CA SER A 6 -8.74 -9.60 16.48
C SER A 6 -8.08 -10.99 16.41
N MET A 7 -8.83 -12.05 16.73
CA MET A 7 -8.32 -13.43 16.65
C MET A 7 -7.93 -13.82 15.22
N LEU A 8 -8.76 -13.47 14.21
CA LEU A 8 -8.45 -13.75 12.81
C LEU A 8 -7.22 -12.97 12.34
N LEU A 9 -7.10 -11.71 12.77
CA LEU A 9 -5.94 -10.88 12.42
C LEU A 9 -4.65 -11.45 13.02
N GLU A 10 -4.66 -11.86 14.28
CA GLU A 10 -3.51 -12.52 14.93
C GLU A 10 -3.09 -13.81 14.21
N ARG A 11 -4.03 -14.55 13.62
CA ARG A 11 -3.73 -15.76 12.82
C ARG A 11 -3.06 -15.47 11.48
N ALA A 12 -3.13 -14.23 10.98
CA ALA A 12 -2.37 -13.85 9.79
C ALA A 12 -0.84 -13.84 10.04
N ALA A 13 -0.42 -13.80 11.30
CA ALA A 13 0.98 -13.88 11.72
C ALA A 13 1.41 -15.30 12.17
N ASP A 14 0.59 -16.33 11.90
CA ASP A 14 0.89 -17.71 12.30
C ASP A 14 2.06 -18.28 11.46
N ASN A 15 3.01 -18.94 12.11
CA ASN A 15 4.33 -19.26 11.54
C ASN A 15 4.32 -20.28 10.38
N ARG A 16 3.20 -20.99 10.17
CA ARG A 16 3.10 -22.07 9.18
C ARG A 16 2.30 -21.71 7.95
N HIS A 17 1.29 -20.86 8.09
CA HIS A 17 0.35 -20.50 7.01
C HIS A 17 -0.02 -19.01 7.01
N GLY A 18 0.59 -18.20 7.88
CA GLY A 18 0.40 -16.76 7.92
C GLY A 18 0.98 -16.07 6.69
N VAL A 19 0.42 -14.92 6.35
CA VAL A 19 0.91 -14.04 5.28
C VAL A 19 1.80 -12.92 5.80
N THR A 20 2.00 -12.87 7.13
CA THR A 20 2.81 -11.87 7.84
C THR A 20 3.73 -12.57 8.84
N PHE A 21 4.87 -11.94 9.17
CA PHE A 21 5.72 -12.42 10.25
C PHE A 21 5.15 -12.04 11.63
N GLU A 22 5.68 -12.67 12.69
CA GLU A 22 5.30 -12.32 14.05
C GLU A 22 5.71 -10.87 14.39
N THR A 23 4.78 -10.14 15.01
CA THR A 23 5.02 -8.77 15.48
C THR A 23 6.04 -8.72 16.62
N GLN A 24 6.91 -7.73 16.58
CA GLN A 24 7.86 -7.42 17.65
C GLN A 24 7.52 -6.07 18.28
N MET A 25 7.57 -5.99 19.61
CA MET A 25 7.41 -4.72 20.31
C MET A 25 8.72 -3.95 20.29
N ALA A 26 8.67 -2.65 19.96
CA ALA A 26 9.83 -1.79 20.06
C ALA A 26 10.24 -1.61 21.52
N VAL A 27 11.56 -1.64 21.76
CA VAL A 27 12.13 -1.31 23.08
C VAL A 27 11.99 0.18 23.31
N LYS A 28 11.40 0.58 24.43
CA LYS A 28 11.28 1.99 24.81
C LYS A 28 12.63 2.56 25.26
N SER A 29 13.00 3.69 24.67
CA SER A 29 14.06 4.58 25.10
C SER A 29 13.56 5.58 26.17
N GLN A 30 14.47 6.36 26.75
CA GLN A 30 14.11 7.40 27.72
C GLN A 30 13.34 8.57 27.09
N SER A 31 13.47 8.76 25.77
CA SER A 31 12.74 9.80 25.02
C SER A 31 11.31 9.41 24.66
N ASP A 32 10.93 8.15 24.82
CA ASP A 32 9.61 7.67 24.38
C ASP A 32 8.51 8.03 25.38
N LEU A 33 7.35 8.42 24.84
CA LEU A 33 6.16 8.64 25.65
C LEU A 33 5.69 7.31 26.26
N LYS A 34 5.62 7.25 27.59
CA LYS A 34 5.21 6.04 28.33
C LYS A 34 3.85 5.50 27.88
N SER A 35 2.93 6.38 27.46
CA SER A 35 1.58 6.04 27.03
C SER A 35 1.46 5.61 25.56
N LEU A 36 2.56 5.49 24.81
CA LEU A 36 2.55 5.02 23.42
C LEU A 36 3.28 3.68 23.32
N TYR A 37 2.79 2.83 22.46
CA TYR A 37 3.35 1.52 22.16
C TYR A 37 3.58 1.43 20.66
N HIS A 38 4.76 0.95 20.28
CA HIS A 38 5.16 0.74 18.90
C HIS A 38 5.39 -0.75 18.69
N ALA A 39 4.79 -1.32 17.65
CA ALA A 39 5.05 -2.67 17.19
C ALA A 39 5.48 -2.62 15.72
N GLY A 40 6.29 -3.59 15.30
CA GLY A 40 6.68 -3.75 13.91
C GLY A 40 6.56 -5.21 13.48
N VAL A 41 6.28 -5.43 12.20
CA VAL A 41 6.49 -6.73 11.54
C VAL A 41 7.81 -6.64 10.76
N PRO A 42 8.76 -7.57 10.98
CA PRO A 42 10.04 -7.53 10.30
C PRO A 42 9.89 -7.81 8.80
N SER A 43 10.78 -7.26 7.97
CA SER A 43 10.89 -7.58 6.54
C SER A 43 11.64 -8.89 6.30
N SER A 44 12.49 -9.29 7.24
CA SER A 44 13.34 -10.46 7.15
C SER A 44 13.55 -11.11 8.51
N VAL A 45 13.57 -12.45 8.53
CA VAL A 45 13.94 -13.22 9.73
C VAL A 45 15.42 -12.98 10.09
N LEU A 46 16.27 -12.69 9.11
CA LEU A 46 17.70 -12.46 9.31
C LEU A 46 18.02 -11.03 9.77
N ALA A 47 17.15 -10.09 9.48
CA ALA A 47 17.29 -8.67 9.84
C ALA A 47 16.02 -8.16 10.52
N PRO A 48 15.69 -8.65 11.74
CA PRO A 48 14.44 -8.33 12.41
C PRO A 48 14.27 -6.85 12.78
N TRP A 49 15.36 -6.07 12.73
CA TRP A 49 15.33 -4.61 12.91
C TRP A 49 14.82 -3.86 11.67
N GLU A 50 14.83 -4.49 10.49
CA GLU A 50 14.23 -3.93 9.29
C GLU A 50 12.73 -4.19 9.32
N SER A 51 11.95 -3.12 9.38
CA SER A 51 10.50 -3.22 9.46
C SER A 51 9.87 -3.14 8.08
N ALA A 52 9.01 -4.11 7.75
CA ALA A 52 8.15 -4.04 6.57
C ALA A 52 6.87 -3.24 6.84
N SER A 53 6.43 -3.14 8.10
CA SER A 53 5.22 -2.44 8.53
C SER A 53 5.24 -2.17 10.04
N GLY A 54 4.49 -1.16 10.47
CA GLY A 54 4.47 -0.69 11.84
C GLY A 54 3.07 -0.48 12.42
N GLY A 55 3.01 -0.32 13.73
CA GLY A 55 1.76 -0.02 14.41
C GLY A 55 2.03 0.79 15.65
N VAL A 56 1.23 1.85 15.85
CA VAL A 56 1.30 2.71 17.02
C VAL A 56 -0.07 2.83 17.67
N SER A 57 -0.13 2.66 18.99
CA SER A 57 -1.35 2.89 19.77
C SER A 57 -1.02 3.27 21.21
N ARG A 58 -2.05 3.66 21.97
CA ARG A 58 -1.99 3.87 23.42
C ARG A 58 -2.07 2.57 24.23
N ASP A 59 -2.35 1.46 23.57
CA ASP A 59 -2.37 0.12 24.14
C ASP A 59 -1.52 -0.85 23.31
N GLN A 60 -0.89 -1.80 23.99
CA GLN A 60 0.03 -2.72 23.35
C GLN A 60 -0.65 -3.62 22.31
N GLN A 61 -1.87 -4.09 22.59
CA GLN A 61 -2.57 -5.00 21.70
C GLN A 61 -2.91 -4.32 20.37
N SER A 62 -3.48 -3.12 20.41
CA SER A 62 -3.83 -2.40 19.18
C SER A 62 -2.61 -1.97 18.39
N ALA A 63 -1.48 -1.65 19.03
CA ALA A 63 -0.23 -1.42 18.32
C ALA A 63 0.20 -2.66 17.52
N ARG A 64 0.11 -3.86 18.12
CA ARG A 64 0.39 -5.12 17.42
C ARG A 64 -0.60 -5.38 16.28
N LEU A 65 -1.89 -5.25 16.53
CA LEU A 65 -2.93 -5.44 15.51
C LEU A 65 -2.78 -4.45 14.35
N ALA A 66 -2.39 -3.20 14.62
CA ALA A 66 -2.11 -2.21 13.59
C ALA A 66 -0.92 -2.63 12.71
N ALA A 67 0.17 -3.12 13.31
CA ALA A 67 1.32 -3.62 12.55
C ALA A 67 0.98 -4.82 11.66
N ILE A 68 0.15 -5.75 12.16
CA ILE A 68 -0.35 -6.86 11.33
C ILE A 68 -1.25 -6.34 10.20
N GLY A 69 -2.14 -5.40 10.51
CA GLY A 69 -3.03 -4.76 9.53
C GLY A 69 -2.25 -4.12 8.38
N GLU A 70 -1.25 -3.30 8.70
CA GLU A 70 -0.38 -2.68 7.69
C GLU A 70 0.44 -3.74 6.92
N SER A 71 0.88 -4.83 7.56
CA SER A 71 1.55 -5.92 6.86
C SER A 71 0.63 -6.62 5.84
N ILE A 72 -0.64 -6.88 6.19
CA ILE A 72 -1.64 -7.46 5.28
C ILE A 72 -1.98 -6.48 4.15
N GLU A 73 -2.09 -5.19 4.45
CA GLU A 73 -2.31 -4.13 3.46
C GLU A 73 -1.21 -4.17 2.38
N ARG A 74 0.06 -4.13 2.82
CA ARG A 74 1.21 -4.17 1.92
C ARG A 74 1.30 -5.48 1.15
N TYR A 75 1.07 -6.61 1.82
CA TYR A 75 1.01 -7.93 1.17
C TYR A 75 -0.05 -7.96 0.07
N SER A 76 -1.25 -7.45 0.35
CA SER A 76 -2.37 -7.43 -0.61
C SER A 76 -2.01 -6.54 -1.81
N ALA A 77 -1.50 -5.34 -1.57
CA ALA A 77 -1.09 -4.41 -2.62
C ALA A 77 0.08 -4.95 -3.48
N ALA A 78 0.93 -5.79 -2.91
CA ALA A 78 2.06 -6.40 -3.62
C ALA A 78 1.72 -7.70 -4.35
N THR A 79 0.64 -8.41 -3.99
CA THR A 79 0.36 -9.76 -4.50
C THR A 79 -0.92 -9.87 -5.32
N VAL A 80 -1.93 -9.05 -5.03
CA VAL A 80 -3.21 -9.09 -5.76
C VAL A 80 -2.99 -8.69 -7.22
N GLN A 81 -3.53 -9.49 -8.13
CA GLN A 81 -3.57 -9.18 -9.56
C GLN A 81 -4.92 -8.59 -9.91
N LEU A 82 -4.93 -7.29 -10.21
CA LEU A 82 -6.13 -6.60 -10.68
C LEU A 82 -6.29 -6.82 -12.18
N PRO A 83 -7.52 -6.93 -12.71
CA PRO A 83 -7.76 -6.88 -14.15
C PRO A 83 -7.18 -5.61 -14.74
N THR A 84 -6.49 -5.73 -15.87
CA THR A 84 -5.85 -4.61 -16.54
C THR A 84 -6.37 -4.44 -17.96
N PHE A 85 -6.34 -3.20 -18.43
CA PHE A 85 -6.87 -2.78 -19.73
C PHE A 85 -5.79 -2.05 -20.51
N SER A 86 -5.77 -2.21 -21.84
CA SER A 86 -5.01 -1.31 -22.69
C SER A 86 -5.62 0.09 -22.67
N PHE A 87 -4.86 1.11 -23.10
CA PHE A 87 -5.39 2.47 -23.20
C PHE A 87 -6.64 2.55 -24.09
N GLU A 88 -6.62 1.92 -25.28
CA GLU A 88 -7.77 1.91 -26.18
C GLU A 88 -8.99 1.22 -25.54
N SER A 89 -8.78 0.08 -24.87
CA SER A 89 -9.87 -0.60 -24.18
C SER A 89 -10.43 0.23 -23.03
N ALA A 90 -9.59 0.89 -22.24
CA ALA A 90 -10.04 1.79 -21.17
C ALA A 90 -10.89 2.96 -21.73
N ARG A 91 -10.49 3.51 -22.88
CA ARG A 91 -11.20 4.62 -23.55
C ARG A 91 -12.59 4.25 -24.05
N GLU A 92 -12.80 2.97 -24.35
CA GLU A 92 -14.13 2.46 -24.74
C GLU A 92 -15.07 2.32 -23.54
N HIS A 93 -14.54 2.12 -22.32
CA HIS A 93 -15.32 1.75 -21.14
C HIS A 93 -15.61 2.91 -20.17
N ALA A 94 -14.87 4.01 -20.21
CA ALA A 94 -15.13 5.17 -19.36
C ALA A 94 -14.87 6.51 -20.07
N ALA A 95 -15.55 7.54 -19.58
CA ALA A 95 -15.29 8.92 -19.99
C ALA A 95 -13.98 9.47 -19.39
N ASP A 96 -13.58 8.97 -18.22
CA ASP A 96 -12.45 9.49 -17.45
C ASP A 96 -11.30 8.48 -17.39
N ILE A 97 -10.17 8.86 -17.97
CA ILE A 97 -8.88 8.17 -17.82
C ILE A 97 -7.94 9.17 -17.18
N LEU A 98 -7.37 8.82 -16.03
CA LEU A 98 -6.29 9.58 -15.43
C LEU A 98 -4.96 9.11 -16.02
N ASP A 99 -4.06 10.05 -16.32
CA ASP A 99 -2.71 9.76 -16.77
C ASP A 99 -1.65 10.10 -15.70
N PHE A 100 -0.40 9.76 -15.98
CA PHE A 100 0.73 10.10 -15.11
C PHE A 100 1.04 11.60 -15.03
N SER A 101 0.46 12.44 -15.87
CA SER A 101 0.64 13.90 -15.77
C SER A 101 -0.29 14.52 -14.73
N GLN A 102 -1.40 13.84 -14.41
CA GLN A 102 -2.46 14.36 -13.52
C GLN A 102 -2.29 13.98 -12.04
N TRP A 103 -1.46 12.97 -11.71
CA TRP A 103 -1.40 12.42 -10.34
C TRP A 103 -0.10 12.66 -9.58
N PRO A 104 1.09 12.31 -10.08
CA PRO A 104 2.37 12.47 -9.36
C PRO A 104 2.82 13.93 -9.23
N LEU A 105 2.14 14.87 -9.93
CA LEU A 105 2.36 16.33 -9.88
C LEU A 105 3.80 16.78 -10.16
N PHE A 106 4.58 16.00 -10.91
CA PHE A 106 5.89 16.43 -11.39
C PHE A 106 5.73 17.58 -12.38
N THR A 107 6.49 18.65 -12.18
CA THR A 107 6.55 19.82 -13.08
C THR A 107 7.17 19.46 -14.44
N ASP A 108 6.87 20.22 -15.48
CA ASP A 108 7.47 20.00 -16.81
C ASP A 108 9.00 20.11 -16.75
N ASP A 109 9.56 21.04 -15.97
CA ASP A 109 11.01 21.18 -15.75
C ASP A 109 11.64 19.93 -15.14
N GLN A 110 10.93 19.26 -14.22
CA GLN A 110 11.41 17.97 -13.67
C GLN A 110 11.39 16.89 -14.75
N ARG A 111 10.35 16.84 -15.59
CA ARG A 111 10.18 15.78 -16.60
C ARG A 111 11.23 15.84 -17.70
N VAL A 112 11.69 17.03 -18.08
CA VAL A 112 12.70 17.20 -19.14
C VAL A 112 14.14 17.03 -18.65
N SER A 113 14.35 16.87 -17.35
CA SER A 113 15.69 16.64 -16.78
C SER A 113 16.17 15.23 -17.11
N GLU A 114 17.37 15.11 -17.70
CA GLU A 114 18.02 13.82 -18.01
C GLU A 114 18.28 12.96 -16.76
N HIS A 115 18.28 13.57 -15.57
CA HIS A 115 18.48 12.89 -14.29
C HIS A 115 17.17 12.64 -13.53
N PHE A 116 16.02 12.83 -14.18
CA PHE A 116 14.73 12.61 -13.54
C PHE A 116 14.47 11.11 -13.34
N PRO A 117 14.38 10.63 -12.08
CA PRO A 117 14.33 9.19 -11.80
C PRO A 117 13.02 8.54 -12.23
N PHE A 118 11.96 9.31 -12.50
CA PHE A 118 10.64 8.81 -12.88
C PHE A 118 10.29 9.09 -14.35
N GLY A 119 11.27 9.36 -15.22
CA GLY A 119 11.01 9.63 -16.65
C GLY A 119 10.28 8.47 -17.35
N ALA A 120 10.62 7.23 -16.96
CA ALA A 120 10.08 6.00 -17.56
C ALA A 120 8.54 5.90 -17.53
N ILE A 121 7.87 6.61 -16.61
CA ILE A 121 6.40 6.57 -16.49
C ILE A 121 5.70 7.27 -17.66
N TYR A 122 6.40 8.17 -18.36
CA TYR A 122 5.88 8.88 -19.52
C TYR A 122 6.25 8.21 -20.84
N ASP A 123 7.36 7.46 -20.85
CA ASP A 123 7.92 6.89 -22.08
C ASP A 123 7.46 5.44 -22.35
N LYS A 124 7.14 4.69 -21.30
CA LYS A 124 6.78 3.27 -21.41
C LYS A 124 5.27 3.06 -21.53
N PRO A 125 4.80 2.18 -22.42
CA PRO A 125 3.42 1.73 -22.42
C PRO A 125 3.06 1.12 -21.06
N THR A 126 1.91 1.52 -20.51
CA THR A 126 1.36 0.98 -19.26
C THR A 126 -0.02 0.40 -19.50
N THR A 127 -0.50 -0.38 -18.53
CA THR A 127 -1.89 -0.82 -18.49
C THR A 127 -2.67 -0.07 -17.44
N TYR A 128 -3.99 -0.09 -17.58
CA TYR A 128 -4.90 0.67 -16.73
C TYR A 128 -5.74 -0.27 -15.88
N VAL A 129 -6.05 0.18 -14.67
CA VAL A 129 -6.94 -0.50 -13.72
C VAL A 129 -8.20 0.33 -13.57
N GLN A 130 -9.34 -0.36 -13.55
CA GLN A 130 -10.63 0.28 -13.30
C GLN A 130 -10.75 0.67 -11.82
N VAL A 131 -11.09 1.93 -11.57
CA VAL A 131 -11.39 2.49 -10.25
C VAL A 131 -12.75 3.19 -10.27
N ARG A 132 -13.18 3.65 -9.10
CA ARG A 132 -14.48 4.31 -8.92
C ARG A 132 -14.31 5.58 -8.09
N SER A 133 -14.86 6.67 -8.58
CA SER A 133 -14.94 7.93 -7.83
C SER A 133 -16.01 7.81 -6.75
N PHE A 134 -15.67 8.13 -5.50
CA PHE A 134 -16.65 8.19 -4.42
C PHE A 134 -17.51 9.46 -4.45
N ALA A 135 -17.08 10.50 -5.16
CA ALA A 135 -17.81 11.78 -5.20
C ALA A 135 -19.10 11.67 -6.02
N ASP A 136 -19.07 10.89 -7.11
CA ASP A 136 -20.15 10.82 -8.10
C ASP A 136 -20.40 9.41 -8.66
N ASP A 137 -19.77 8.38 -8.07
CA ASP A 137 -19.92 6.97 -8.42
C ASP A 137 -19.55 6.62 -9.87
N ARG A 138 -18.76 7.48 -10.54
CA ARG A 138 -18.31 7.25 -11.91
C ARG A 138 -17.14 6.27 -11.95
N LEU A 139 -17.13 5.46 -13.01
CA LEU A 139 -15.98 4.64 -13.36
C LEU A 139 -14.88 5.53 -13.95
N ALA A 140 -13.64 5.28 -13.52
CA ALA A 140 -12.46 5.87 -14.11
C ALA A 140 -11.38 4.81 -14.29
N PHE A 141 -10.37 5.10 -15.09
CA PHE A 141 -9.20 4.25 -15.25
C PHE A 141 -7.95 5.00 -14.81
N VAL A 142 -7.06 4.30 -14.10
CA VAL A 142 -5.77 4.84 -13.64
C VAL A 142 -4.64 3.92 -14.07
N PRO A 143 -3.41 4.43 -14.28
CA PRO A 143 -2.26 3.60 -14.57
C PRO A 143 -2.03 2.60 -13.45
N GLN A 144 -1.83 1.33 -13.81
CA GLN A 144 -1.61 0.24 -12.86
C GLN A 144 -0.48 0.55 -11.85
N PRO A 145 0.65 1.18 -12.23
CA PRO A 145 1.73 1.49 -11.29
C PRO A 145 1.33 2.42 -10.14
N LEU A 146 0.22 3.16 -10.25
CA LEU A 146 -0.27 4.04 -9.19
C LEU A 146 -1.13 3.33 -8.14
N VAL A 147 -1.54 2.08 -8.37
CA VAL A 147 -2.51 1.36 -7.51
C VAL A 147 -1.97 0.07 -6.90
N VAL A 148 -0.73 -0.31 -7.20
CA VAL A 148 -0.10 -1.52 -6.64
C VAL A 148 1.26 -1.22 -6.02
N LEU A 149 1.70 -2.08 -5.11
CA LEU A 149 3.08 -2.11 -4.61
C LEU A 149 3.94 -3.08 -5.40
N ARG A 150 3.84 -3.02 -6.73
CA ARG A 150 4.71 -3.75 -7.65
C ARG A 150 5.22 -2.79 -8.70
N ASP A 151 6.47 -2.94 -9.09
CA ASP A 151 7.06 -2.14 -10.14
C ASP A 151 7.19 -2.95 -11.44
N ASP A 152 6.08 -3.51 -11.91
CA ASP A 152 6.04 -4.40 -13.09
C ASP A 152 6.51 -3.70 -14.38
N PHE A 153 6.53 -2.36 -14.39
CA PHE A 153 6.87 -1.52 -15.53
C PHE A 153 8.17 -0.71 -15.31
N GLU A 154 8.89 -0.95 -14.22
CA GLU A 154 10.13 -0.23 -13.83
C GLU A 154 9.96 1.30 -13.85
N THR A 155 8.86 1.75 -13.24
CA THR A 155 8.44 3.14 -13.10
C THR A 155 9.12 3.86 -11.93
N GLY A 156 9.61 3.12 -10.94
CA GLY A 156 10.08 3.67 -9.67
C GLY A 156 8.97 4.29 -8.81
N LEU A 157 7.69 4.13 -9.16
CA LEU A 157 6.54 4.72 -8.46
C LEU A 157 5.69 3.80 -7.55
N PRO A 158 6.11 2.62 -7.06
CA PRO A 158 5.27 1.85 -6.15
C PRO A 158 5.17 2.57 -4.79
N THR A 159 4.16 3.41 -4.60
CA THR A 159 3.91 4.14 -3.35
C THR A 159 2.80 3.48 -2.54
N SER A 160 2.88 3.61 -1.21
CA SER A 160 1.85 3.10 -0.29
C SER A 160 0.81 4.17 0.10
N SER A 161 0.88 5.34 -0.52
CA SER A 161 -0.01 6.46 -0.24
C SER A 161 -1.45 6.11 -0.61
N GLY A 162 -2.35 6.15 0.38
CA GLY A 162 -3.78 5.84 0.19
C GLY A 162 -4.13 4.35 0.32
N LEU A 163 -3.15 3.48 0.58
CA LEU A 163 -3.44 2.12 1.03
C LEU A 163 -3.94 2.14 2.48
N ALA A 164 -4.89 1.25 2.77
CA ALA A 164 -5.47 1.08 4.08
C ALA A 164 -5.99 -0.36 4.24
N ALA A 165 -5.92 -0.90 5.46
CA ALA A 165 -6.60 -2.13 5.84
C ALA A 165 -7.48 -1.92 7.07
N ALA A 166 -8.70 -2.45 6.98
CA ALA A 166 -9.65 -2.45 8.09
C ALA A 166 -10.56 -3.70 8.01
N PRO A 167 -11.32 -4.01 9.07
CA PRO A 167 -12.25 -5.13 9.06
C PRO A 167 -13.36 -5.07 7.99
N HIS A 168 -13.60 -3.90 7.39
CA HIS A 168 -14.55 -3.72 6.30
C HIS A 168 -14.20 -2.50 5.44
N ALA A 169 -14.62 -2.53 4.16
CA ALA A 169 -14.23 -1.55 3.14
C ALA A 169 -14.54 -0.08 3.50
N ARG A 170 -15.58 0.20 4.29
CA ARG A 170 -15.91 1.59 4.70
C ARG A 170 -14.94 2.18 5.73
N ALA A 171 -14.21 1.33 6.46
CA ALA A 171 -13.28 1.78 7.50
C ALA A 171 -11.82 1.74 7.04
N ALA A 172 -11.55 1.10 5.90
CA ALA A 172 -10.31 1.25 5.17
C ALA A 172 -10.42 2.56 4.39
#